data_AF-A0A2H0Q8W9-F1
#
_entry.id   AF-A0A2H0Q8W9-F1
#
_cell.length_a   1.000
_cell.length_b   1.000
_cell.length_c   1.000
_cell.angle_alpha   90.00
_cell.angle_beta   90.00
_cell.angle_gamma   90.00
#
_symmetry.space_group_name_H-M   'P 1'
#
loop_
_entity.id
_entity.type
_entity.pdbx_description
1 polymer ?
#
loop_
_entity_poly.entity_id
_entity_poly.type
_entity_poly.pdbx_seq_one_letter_code
_entity_poly.pdbx_strand_id
1 'polypeptide(L)'
;MKIQNFLLTFLLINQAVSAQEHSNMCKVNITQPKKRIKLSSAPNYFISADPSGKYTGVIDGAEKNILVNMETGKHQTVPGPYDPVFTPDSKFLTLPNGEFYELSKISEKVDRGESPRGLSADFDGQERGVYQSVGILPGQTEKKKTYRYMHDGQGATFFDVEMEFDDSGALTSSKKLGPSTRMCGKEASYRDTPMLSKDGKYLSILNFETYTTQIWKVGDDGKCKMMVDIGVPTGKVDFGFDENNPQITFHVDEASSDWHYFNGVHDKQSKNVYVMNLDKNGTGEDEQWAVRDMAKISAPNTQGLGSGSYYPRFRKDGSIVAVTQDGQKQNYYLDVFQTQDLDYVPFYPEVNSGTIFAETSCSNELEVQYQSMLALGWLWTKTCDNLEDLRRNSDFTLIPMGLDRDACLELVEKKWESEKSKFSSSNRALERTTEDYDELQEYVDPRQASQEDVMSLTKEDLKAVCPDTVSREIQDIEVIGHTGENTVLTDEQVVDRTCAGCHESSNVTATTNGYEVSSSNAPFVDFKISSPEDAMVWRTRIFSPSSVKEAMPPITEDLNNDGVINKLDIQANIDKHFTKEQQRSLKEKLLKVENGEATWDNN
;
A
#
# COMPACT_ATOMS: atom_id res chain seq x y z
N MET A 1 -52.45 10.43 31.46
CA MET A 1 -51.07 10.27 32.00
C MET A 1 -50.56 8.83 32.01
N LYS A 2 -51.28 7.81 32.53
CA LYS A 2 -50.74 6.42 32.60
C LYS A 2 -50.55 5.72 31.24
N ILE A 3 -51.40 5.99 30.23
CA ILE A 3 -51.30 5.36 28.89
C ILE A 3 -50.12 5.94 28.07
N GLN A 4 -49.82 7.23 28.23
CA GLN A 4 -48.68 7.88 27.55
C GLN A 4 -47.33 7.32 28.00
N ASN A 5 -47.17 7.02 29.30
CA ASN A 5 -45.93 6.42 29.79
C ASN A 5 -45.73 4.99 29.28
N PHE A 6 -46.81 4.23 29.08
CA PHE A 6 -46.72 2.87 28.54
C PHE A 6 -46.32 2.86 27.06
N LEU A 7 -46.91 3.74 26.25
CA LEU A 7 -46.56 3.88 24.83
C LEU A 7 -45.11 4.36 24.65
N LEU A 8 -44.65 5.31 25.46
CA LEU A 8 -43.28 5.80 25.41
C LEU A 8 -42.27 4.71 25.80
N THR A 9 -42.58 3.92 26.82
CA THR A 9 -41.73 2.79 27.25
C THR A 9 -41.64 1.72 26.16
N PHE A 10 -42.76 1.38 25.51
CA PHE A 10 -42.77 0.41 24.42
C PHE A 10 -41.99 0.90 23.19
N LEU A 11 -42.08 2.19 22.86
CA LEU A 11 -41.30 2.79 21.77
C LEU A 11 -39.78 2.75 22.07
N LEU A 12 -39.38 3.08 23.31
CA LEU A 12 -37.98 3.05 23.73
C LEU A 12 -37.40 1.62 23.76
N ILE A 13 -38.18 0.62 24.18
CA ILE A 13 -37.75 -0.78 24.14
C ILE A 13 -37.52 -1.24 22.69
N ASN A 14 -38.43 -0.90 21.76
CA ASN A 14 -38.26 -1.27 20.36
C ASN A 14 -37.03 -0.58 19.72
N GLN A 15 -36.74 0.66 20.09
CA GLN A 15 -35.53 1.36 19.63
C GLN A 15 -34.25 0.72 20.18
N ALA A 16 -34.24 0.32 21.46
CA ALA A 16 -33.09 -0.35 22.07
C ALA A 16 -32.83 -1.72 21.45
N VAL A 17 -33.88 -2.51 21.19
CA VAL A 17 -33.75 -3.82 20.52
C VAL A 17 -33.24 -3.65 19.08
N SER A 18 -33.79 -2.70 18.32
CA SER A 18 -33.31 -2.43 16.95
C SER A 18 -31.86 -1.95 16.92
N ALA A 19 -31.41 -1.15 17.89
CA ALA A 19 -30.03 -0.71 17.98
C ALA A 19 -29.09 -1.87 18.34
N GLN A 20 -29.52 -2.78 19.22
CA GLN A 20 -28.74 -3.95 19.59
C GLN A 20 -28.64 -4.96 18.44
N GLU A 21 -29.73 -5.23 17.72
CA GLU A 21 -29.70 -6.11 16.54
C GLU A 21 -28.82 -5.54 15.42
N HIS A 22 -28.89 -4.23 15.18
CA HIS A 22 -28.01 -3.56 14.22
C HIS A 22 -26.54 -3.69 14.64
N SER A 23 -26.24 -3.51 15.93
CA SER A 23 -24.88 -3.65 16.46
C SER A 23 -24.32 -5.07 16.29
N ASN A 24 -25.15 -6.11 16.28
CA ASN A 24 -24.68 -7.49 16.16
C ASN A 24 -24.27 -7.84 14.73
N MET A 25 -25.09 -7.49 13.72
CA MET A 25 -24.78 -7.74 12.29
C MET A 25 -23.55 -6.97 11.79
N CYS A 26 -23.18 -5.89 12.49
CA CYS A 26 -22.07 -5.02 12.13
C CYS A 26 -20.80 -5.30 12.93
N LYS A 27 -20.77 -6.40 13.69
CA LYS A 27 -19.61 -6.77 14.49
C LYS A 27 -18.46 -7.23 13.59
N VAL A 28 -17.27 -6.70 13.89
CA VAL A 28 -16.00 -7.09 13.28
C VAL A 28 -15.15 -7.83 14.30
N ASN A 29 -14.34 -8.78 13.86
CA ASN A 29 -13.33 -9.41 14.71
C ASN A 29 -12.28 -8.37 15.06
N ILE A 30 -12.18 -7.99 16.34
CA ILE A 30 -11.21 -6.99 16.80
C ILE A 30 -9.93 -7.70 17.20
N THR A 31 -8.82 -7.32 16.56
CA THR A 31 -7.48 -7.74 16.96
C THR A 31 -7.04 -6.90 18.16
N GLN A 32 -6.85 -7.53 19.32
CA GLN A 32 -6.38 -6.82 20.51
C GLN A 32 -4.87 -6.56 20.41
N PRO A 33 -4.40 -5.32 20.51
CA PRO A 33 -2.98 -5.04 20.53
C PRO A 33 -2.36 -5.57 21.83
N LYS A 34 -1.19 -6.20 21.75
CA LYS A 34 -0.41 -6.63 22.93
C LYS A 34 0.18 -5.45 23.68
N LYS A 35 0.36 -4.33 22.98
CA LYS A 35 0.92 -3.11 23.54
C LYS A 35 0.37 -1.91 22.79
N ARG A 36 0.16 -0.83 23.54
CA ARG A 36 -0.38 0.43 23.03
C ARG A 36 0.40 1.58 23.63
N ILE A 37 0.92 2.48 22.79
CA ILE A 37 1.62 3.70 23.23
C ILE A 37 0.94 4.89 22.60
N LYS A 38 0.47 5.82 23.42
CA LYS A 38 -0.19 7.04 22.93
C LYS A 38 0.84 7.98 22.31
N LEU A 39 0.54 8.49 21.12
CA LEU A 39 1.28 9.55 20.45
C LEU A 39 0.75 10.93 20.86
N SER A 40 1.63 11.94 20.81
CA SER A 40 1.30 13.36 21.06
C SER A 40 0.39 13.94 19.99
N SER A 41 0.52 13.48 18.75
CA SER A 41 -0.16 14.01 17.56
C SER A 41 -0.36 12.92 16.50
N ALA A 42 -1.00 13.28 15.38
CA ALA A 42 -1.10 12.43 14.21
C ALA A 42 0.26 12.32 13.51
N PRO A 43 0.71 11.11 13.13
CA PRO A 43 1.85 10.99 12.25
C PRO A 43 1.51 11.46 10.84
N ASN A 44 2.49 12.02 10.14
CA ASN A 44 2.26 12.64 8.83
C ASN A 44 2.33 11.64 7.67
N TYR A 45 3.42 10.86 7.55
CA TYR A 45 3.66 10.05 6.34
C TYR A 45 3.88 8.55 6.55
N PHE A 46 4.59 8.09 7.59
CA PHE A 46 4.85 6.67 7.91
C PHE A 46 5.55 6.50 9.26
N ILE A 47 5.69 5.23 9.67
CA ILE A 47 6.52 4.82 10.80
C ILE A 47 7.61 3.83 10.35
N SER A 48 8.67 3.73 11.12
CA SER A 48 9.70 2.68 10.98
C SER A 48 9.88 1.97 12.32
N ALA A 49 9.81 0.64 12.33
CA ALA A 49 10.02 -0.14 13.55
C ALA A 49 11.46 -0.62 13.62
N ASP A 50 12.08 -0.44 14.78
CA ASP A 50 13.35 -1.08 15.12
C ASP A 50 13.11 -2.60 15.17
N PRO A 51 13.86 -3.42 14.41
CA PRO A 51 13.70 -4.88 14.42
C PRO A 51 13.84 -5.50 15.82
N SER A 52 14.61 -4.89 16.73
CA SER A 52 14.73 -5.33 18.13
C SER A 52 13.50 -5.04 18.99
N GLY A 53 12.60 -4.17 18.49
CA GLY A 53 11.40 -3.72 19.19
C GLY A 53 11.63 -2.62 20.22
N LYS A 54 12.86 -2.15 20.43
CA LYS A 54 13.16 -1.09 21.41
C LYS A 54 12.59 0.26 21.00
N TYR A 55 12.68 0.61 19.71
CA TYR A 55 12.26 1.91 19.20
C TYR A 55 11.24 1.84 18.05
N THR A 56 10.55 2.94 17.82
CA THR A 56 9.79 3.19 16.59
C THR A 56 10.02 4.64 16.17
N GLY A 57 10.49 4.83 14.94
CA GLY A 57 10.59 6.13 14.28
C GLY A 57 9.21 6.58 13.84
N VAL A 58 8.82 7.79 14.22
CA VAL A 58 7.52 8.39 13.92
C VAL A 58 7.74 9.77 13.33
N ILE A 59 7.01 10.07 12.27
CA ILE A 59 7.02 11.37 11.61
C ILE A 59 5.91 12.20 12.24
N ASP A 60 6.23 13.01 13.25
CA ASP A 60 5.26 13.87 13.92
C ASP A 60 5.09 15.17 13.10
N GLY A 61 3.87 15.40 12.59
CA GLY A 61 3.55 16.58 11.78
C GLY A 61 3.73 17.93 12.49
N ALA A 62 3.78 17.93 13.83
CA ALA A 62 4.01 19.12 14.65
C ALA A 62 5.45 19.18 15.21
N GLU A 63 6.04 18.04 15.61
CA GLU A 63 7.28 18.02 16.40
C GLU A 63 8.57 17.64 15.64
N LYS A 64 8.48 17.41 14.32
CA LYS A 64 9.57 16.82 13.50
C LYS A 64 9.70 15.32 13.77
N ASN A 65 10.62 14.65 13.09
CA ASN A 65 10.77 13.20 13.19
C ASN A 65 11.35 12.79 14.54
N ILE A 66 10.72 11.81 15.19
CA ILE A 66 11.03 11.36 16.55
C ILE A 66 11.28 9.85 16.59
N LEU A 67 12.06 9.42 17.58
CA LEU A 67 12.19 8.04 18.04
C LEU A 67 11.40 7.88 19.32
N VAL A 68 10.41 7.01 19.31
CA VAL A 68 9.63 6.62 20.49
C VAL A 68 10.25 5.36 21.09
N ASN A 69 10.66 5.42 22.35
CA ASN A 69 11.05 4.24 23.12
C ASN A 69 9.79 3.44 23.44
N MET A 70 9.73 2.21 22.92
CA MET A 70 8.52 1.42 22.99
C MET A 70 8.25 0.87 24.39
N GLU A 71 9.22 0.84 25.29
CA GLU A 71 9.02 0.45 26.69
C GLU A 71 8.38 1.56 27.52
N THR A 72 8.90 2.78 27.39
CA THR A 72 8.59 3.90 28.27
C THR A 72 7.63 4.92 27.68
N GLY A 73 7.41 4.90 26.36
CA GLY A 73 6.66 5.91 25.62
C GLY A 73 7.36 7.27 25.51
N LYS A 74 8.58 7.42 26.04
CA LYS A 74 9.38 8.65 25.88
C LYS A 74 9.87 8.78 24.45
N HIS A 75 9.96 10.01 23.96
CA HIS A 75 10.47 10.29 22.62
C HIS A 75 11.55 11.38 22.57
N GLN A 76 12.35 11.35 21.51
CA GLN A 76 13.37 12.34 21.17
C GLN A 76 13.46 12.50 19.65
N THR A 77 13.88 13.67 19.18
CA THR A 77 14.08 13.92 17.74
C THR A 77 15.16 13.01 17.14
N VAL A 78 15.06 12.63 15.87
CA VAL A 78 16.15 11.96 15.13
C VAL A 78 17.18 12.96 14.58
N PRO A 79 18.35 12.49 14.11
CA PRO A 79 19.20 13.29 13.23
C PRO A 79 18.45 13.76 11.98
N GLY A 80 18.81 14.95 11.47
CA GLY A 80 18.22 15.50 10.25
C GLY A 80 16.72 15.87 10.33
N PRO A 81 16.14 16.31 9.21
CA PRO A 81 14.71 16.62 9.09
C PRO A 81 13.90 15.49 8.42
N TYR A 82 14.57 14.42 7.99
CA TYR A 82 14.00 13.40 7.13
C TYR A 82 13.61 12.14 7.89
N ASP A 83 12.80 11.32 7.24
CA ASP A 83 12.14 10.20 7.87
C ASP A 83 13.14 9.06 8.11
N PRO A 84 13.21 8.50 9.32
CA PRO A 84 14.19 7.47 9.61
C PRO A 84 13.75 6.07 9.15
N VAL A 85 14.71 5.26 8.71
CA VAL A 85 14.50 3.84 8.44
C VAL A 85 15.55 3.01 9.18
N PHE A 86 15.14 2.02 9.97
CA PHE A 86 16.09 1.13 10.64
C PHE A 86 16.67 0.09 9.67
N THR A 87 17.95 -0.26 9.85
CA THR A 87 18.49 -1.45 9.19
C THR A 87 17.87 -2.72 9.76
N PRO A 88 17.72 -3.80 8.96
CA PRO A 88 17.15 -5.08 9.39
C PRO A 88 17.80 -5.72 10.62
N ASP A 89 19.04 -5.39 10.95
CA ASP A 89 19.77 -5.89 12.11
C ASP A 89 19.81 -4.91 13.29
N SER A 90 19.07 -3.81 13.23
CA SER A 90 19.01 -2.78 14.28
C SER A 90 20.34 -2.09 14.59
N LYS A 91 21.35 -2.19 13.71
CA LYS A 91 22.63 -1.52 13.93
C LYS A 91 22.60 -0.04 13.57
N PHE A 92 21.82 0.35 12.56
CA PHE A 92 21.78 1.73 12.07
C PHE A 92 20.37 2.26 11.93
N LEU A 93 20.27 3.57 12.07
CA LEU A 93 19.18 4.39 11.57
C LEU A 93 19.66 5.06 10.27
N THR A 94 18.91 4.94 9.20
CA THR A 94 19.24 5.58 7.91
C THR A 94 18.30 6.74 7.62
N LEU A 95 18.85 7.76 6.96
CA LEU A 95 18.12 8.90 6.42
C LEU A 95 18.36 9.00 4.90
N PRO A 96 17.53 9.75 4.16
CA PRO A 96 17.82 10.15 2.79
C PRO A 96 19.25 10.68 2.59
N ASN A 97 19.71 10.68 1.34
CA ASN A 97 21.09 10.86 0.92
C ASN A 97 22.03 9.67 1.19
N GLY A 98 21.52 8.56 1.73
CA GLY A 98 22.37 7.41 2.02
C GLY A 98 23.15 7.57 3.32
N GLU A 99 22.58 8.30 4.28
CA GLU A 99 23.20 8.54 5.58
C GLU A 99 22.91 7.38 6.53
N PHE A 100 23.93 6.85 7.19
CA PHE A 100 23.82 5.81 8.21
C PHE A 100 24.32 6.34 9.54
N TYR A 101 23.53 6.19 10.60
CA TYR A 101 23.87 6.58 11.96
C TYR A 101 23.82 5.35 12.86
N GLU A 102 24.90 5.04 13.58
CA GLU A 102 24.92 3.94 14.54
C GLU A 102 23.83 4.14 15.60
N LEU A 103 22.91 3.18 15.70
CA LEU A 103 21.77 3.26 16.62
C LEU A 103 22.22 3.27 18.09
N SER A 104 23.36 2.68 18.40
CA SER A 104 23.99 2.75 19.73
C SER A 104 24.29 4.19 20.16
N LYS A 105 24.87 5.01 19.27
CA LYS A 105 25.20 6.42 19.53
C LYS A 105 23.93 7.27 19.68
N ILE A 106 22.91 6.99 18.87
CA ILE A 106 21.60 7.65 18.98
C ILE A 106 20.95 7.28 20.31
N SER A 107 20.86 5.98 20.61
CA SER A 107 20.19 5.49 21.82
C SER A 107 20.84 5.96 23.10
N GLU A 108 22.18 6.05 23.18
CA GLU A 108 22.88 6.62 24.34
C GLU A 108 22.46 8.07 24.61
N LYS A 109 22.26 8.88 23.55
CA LYS A 109 21.74 10.24 23.70
C LYS A 109 20.29 10.26 24.14
N VAL A 110 19.44 9.46 23.49
CA VAL A 110 18.01 9.36 23.85
C VAL A 110 17.82 8.91 25.30
N ASP A 111 18.57 7.91 25.75
CA ASP A 111 18.50 7.37 27.11
C ASP A 111 18.97 8.40 28.17
N ARG A 112 19.84 9.35 27.79
CA ARG A 112 20.24 10.51 28.62
C ARG A 112 19.29 11.72 28.50
N GLY A 113 18.28 11.67 27.63
CA GLY A 113 17.42 12.82 27.32
C GLY A 113 18.11 13.92 26.51
N GLU A 114 19.17 13.58 25.79
CA GLU A 114 19.88 14.48 24.88
C GLU A 114 19.38 14.32 23.44
N SER A 115 19.36 15.41 22.68
CA SER A 115 19.01 15.36 21.26
C SER A 115 20.16 14.77 20.42
N PRO A 116 19.92 13.77 19.55
CA PRO A 116 20.91 13.24 18.61
C PRO A 116 21.07 14.10 17.34
N ARG A 117 20.40 15.25 17.23
CA ARG A 117 20.36 16.06 16.00
C ARG A 117 21.73 16.53 15.50
N GLY A 118 22.71 16.65 16.39
CA GLY A 118 24.08 17.05 16.07
C GLY A 118 25.04 15.89 15.79
N LEU A 119 24.57 14.64 15.75
CA LEU A 119 25.40 13.51 15.36
C LEU A 119 25.76 13.61 13.87
N SER A 120 27.01 13.30 13.55
CA SER A 120 27.44 13.08 12.16
C SER A 120 27.09 11.67 11.73
N ALA A 121 26.75 11.48 10.46
CA ALA A 121 26.57 10.16 9.89
C ALA A 121 27.90 9.40 9.90
N ASP A 122 27.84 8.10 10.20
CA ASP A 122 28.97 7.18 10.15
C ASP A 122 29.33 6.79 8.71
N PHE A 123 28.35 6.89 7.81
CA PHE A 123 28.52 6.81 6.37
C PHE A 123 27.53 7.77 5.68
N ASP A 124 27.96 8.43 4.62
CA ASP A 124 27.14 9.33 3.79
C ASP A 124 27.37 8.98 2.31
N GLY A 125 26.31 8.52 1.65
CA GLY A 125 26.32 8.15 0.24
C GLY A 125 26.30 9.34 -0.73
N GLN A 126 25.99 10.54 -0.23
CA GLN A 126 25.77 11.78 -0.99
C GLN A 126 24.75 11.62 -2.14
N GLU A 127 23.78 10.74 -1.94
CA GLU A 127 22.71 10.54 -2.91
C GLU A 127 21.67 11.65 -2.83
N ARG A 128 20.82 11.71 -3.85
CA ARG A 128 19.62 12.57 -3.81
C ARG A 128 18.39 11.70 -3.70
N GLY A 129 17.40 12.20 -2.98
CA GLY A 129 16.13 11.53 -2.77
C GLY A 129 15.51 12.02 -1.48
N VAL A 130 14.21 11.80 -1.34
CA VAL A 130 13.47 12.07 -0.10
C VAL A 130 12.97 10.80 0.55
N TYR A 131 13.16 9.67 -0.13
CA TYR A 131 12.68 8.38 0.29
C TYR A 131 13.78 7.33 0.23
N GLN A 132 13.71 6.35 1.13
CA GLN A 132 14.69 5.29 1.23
C GLN A 132 14.14 3.97 1.76
N SER A 133 14.83 2.90 1.42
CA SER A 133 14.66 1.56 2.00
C SER A 133 16.01 0.86 2.08
N VAL A 134 16.18 -0.06 3.03
CA VAL A 134 17.46 -0.75 3.23
C VAL A 134 17.25 -2.25 3.52
N GLY A 135 18.06 -3.07 2.88
CA GLY A 135 18.17 -4.51 3.12
C GLY A 135 19.63 -4.92 3.41
N ILE A 136 19.84 -6.11 3.96
CA ILE A 136 21.18 -6.68 4.20
C ILE A 136 21.36 -7.87 3.26
N LEU A 137 22.30 -7.78 2.34
CA LEU A 137 22.52 -8.87 1.38
C LEU A 137 22.93 -10.16 2.11
N PRO A 138 22.49 -11.34 1.64
CA PRO A 138 22.80 -12.62 2.28
C PRO A 138 24.27 -13.03 2.14
N GLY A 139 24.66 -14.06 2.89
CA GLY A 139 26.01 -14.67 2.82
C GLY A 139 27.13 -13.88 3.49
N GLN A 140 26.77 -12.92 4.35
CA GLN A 140 27.70 -12.03 5.04
C GLN A 140 28.03 -12.54 6.46
N THR A 141 29.02 -11.93 7.12
CA THR A 141 29.42 -12.28 8.49
C THR A 141 29.08 -11.15 9.46
N GLU A 142 29.06 -11.41 10.76
CA GLU A 142 28.87 -10.32 11.74
C GLU A 142 30.00 -9.28 11.71
N LYS A 143 31.21 -9.65 11.23
CA LYS A 143 32.34 -8.74 11.08
C LYS A 143 32.32 -7.94 9.78
N LYS A 144 31.51 -8.33 8.81
CA LYS A 144 31.47 -7.73 7.49
C LYS A 144 30.10 -7.94 6.87
N LYS A 145 29.37 -6.84 6.69
CA LYS A 145 28.01 -6.83 6.12
C LYS A 145 27.95 -5.89 4.92
N THR A 146 27.09 -6.25 3.97
CA THR A 146 26.76 -5.39 2.83
C THR A 146 25.31 -4.98 2.91
N TYR A 147 25.07 -3.69 3.05
CA TYR A 147 23.73 -3.10 3.06
C TYR A 147 23.39 -2.63 1.66
N ARG A 148 22.23 -3.04 1.15
CA ARG A 148 21.66 -2.46 -0.08
C ARG A 148 20.77 -1.30 0.31
N TYR A 149 21.18 -0.10 -0.04
CA TYR A 149 20.43 1.13 0.21
C TYR A 149 19.73 1.55 -1.09
N MET A 150 18.42 1.72 -1.04
CA MET A 150 17.60 2.24 -2.14
C MET A 150 17.12 3.64 -1.83
N HIS A 151 17.06 4.50 -2.85
CA HIS A 151 16.47 5.83 -2.85
C HIS A 151 15.64 6.09 -4.11
N ASP A 152 14.91 7.20 -4.13
CA ASP A 152 13.96 7.58 -5.18
C ASP A 152 14.45 8.71 -6.11
N GLY A 153 15.62 9.31 -5.87
CA GLY A 153 16.05 10.53 -6.57
C GLY A 153 16.21 10.42 -8.10
N GLN A 154 16.23 9.21 -8.65
CA GLN A 154 16.22 8.94 -10.10
C GLN A 154 15.26 7.77 -10.44
N GLY A 155 14.12 7.73 -9.74
CA GLY A 155 13.32 6.51 -9.59
C GLY A 155 13.97 5.55 -8.59
N ALA A 156 13.37 4.36 -8.41
CA ALA A 156 13.92 3.34 -7.52
C ALA A 156 15.35 2.97 -7.95
N THR A 157 16.33 3.45 -7.20
CA THR A 157 17.76 3.33 -7.48
C THR A 157 18.46 2.85 -6.22
N PHE A 158 19.49 2.01 -6.36
CA PHE A 158 20.20 1.48 -5.21
C PHE A 158 21.71 1.54 -5.37
N PHE A 159 22.40 1.49 -4.24
CA PHE A 159 23.82 1.18 -4.18
C PHE A 159 24.07 0.29 -2.96
N ASP A 160 25.19 -0.42 -2.98
CA ASP A 160 25.57 -1.29 -1.89
C ASP A 160 26.64 -0.60 -1.02
N VAL A 161 26.59 -0.81 0.29
CA VAL A 161 27.55 -0.29 1.27
C VAL A 161 28.14 -1.44 2.05
N GLU A 162 29.45 -1.62 1.93
CA GLU A 162 30.21 -2.56 2.73
C GLU A 162 30.59 -1.91 4.06
N MET A 163 30.29 -2.59 5.17
CA MET A 163 30.66 -2.15 6.52
C MET A 163 31.38 -3.27 7.25
N GLU A 164 32.49 -2.93 7.90
CA GLU A 164 33.31 -3.85 8.69
C GLU A 164 33.24 -3.49 10.17
N PHE A 165 33.24 -4.52 11.02
CA PHE A 165 33.07 -4.41 12.46
C PHE A 165 34.19 -5.16 13.19
N ASP A 166 34.59 -4.65 14.35
CA ASP A 166 35.50 -5.35 15.26
C ASP A 166 34.79 -6.44 16.10
N ASP A 167 35.55 -7.11 16.98
CA ASP A 167 35.02 -8.16 17.87
C ASP A 167 34.02 -7.62 18.91
N SER A 168 34.02 -6.32 19.19
CA SER A 168 33.03 -5.67 20.05
C SER A 168 31.75 -5.30 19.31
N GLY A 169 31.75 -5.43 17.97
CA GLY A 169 30.66 -5.04 17.09
C GLY A 169 30.67 -3.56 16.72
N ALA A 170 31.73 -2.82 17.03
CA ALA A 170 31.89 -1.41 16.67
C ALA A 170 32.30 -1.28 15.19
N LEU A 171 31.76 -0.28 14.50
CA LEU A 171 32.09 0.01 13.11
C LEU A 171 33.56 0.46 12.98
N THR A 172 34.33 -0.21 12.13
CA THR A 172 35.75 0.12 11.88
C THR A 172 35.99 0.71 10.50
N SER A 173 35.15 0.36 9.52
CA SER A 173 35.26 0.83 8.14
C SER A 173 33.89 0.77 7.45
N SER A 174 33.65 1.72 6.55
CA SER A 174 32.46 1.76 5.69
C SER A 174 32.85 2.25 4.30
N LYS A 175 32.32 1.62 3.25
CA LYS A 175 32.65 1.96 1.87
C LYS A 175 31.47 1.69 0.92
N LYS A 176 31.16 2.68 0.06
CA LYS A 176 30.24 2.50 -1.06
C LYS A 176 30.82 1.55 -2.10
N LEU A 177 30.03 0.57 -2.53
CA LEU A 177 30.37 -0.39 -3.57
C LEU A 177 29.76 0.06 -4.90
N GLY A 178 30.60 0.65 -5.75
CA GLY A 178 30.20 1.04 -7.11
C GLY A 178 29.28 2.27 -7.19
N PRO A 179 28.85 2.62 -8.42
CA PRO A 179 27.85 3.65 -8.63
C PRO A 179 26.45 3.14 -8.28
N SER A 180 25.50 4.07 -8.19
CA SER A 180 24.10 3.74 -7.99
C SER A 180 23.50 3.14 -9.27
N THR A 181 22.68 2.11 -9.11
CA THR A 181 22.07 1.31 -10.18
C THR A 181 20.56 1.44 -10.11
N ARG A 182 19.92 1.73 -11.23
CA ARG A 182 18.45 1.81 -11.31
C ARG A 182 17.83 0.41 -11.22
N MET A 183 16.85 0.23 -10.36
CA MET A 183 16.10 -1.01 -10.20
C MET A 183 14.99 -1.11 -11.26
N CYS A 184 14.81 -2.31 -11.80
CA CYS A 184 13.71 -2.72 -12.68
C CYS A 184 13.41 -1.73 -13.82
N GLY A 185 14.46 -1.18 -14.44
CA GLY A 185 14.37 -0.45 -15.71
C GLY A 185 13.27 0.61 -15.78
N LYS A 186 12.36 0.44 -16.76
CA LYS A 186 11.20 1.32 -16.96
C LYS A 186 10.01 0.91 -16.10
N GLU A 187 9.97 -0.36 -15.73
CA GLU A 187 8.92 -1.01 -14.98
C GLU A 187 8.80 -0.38 -13.59
N ALA A 188 9.90 -0.05 -12.90
CA ALA A 188 9.86 0.60 -11.58
C ALA A 188 9.94 2.14 -11.61
N SER A 189 10.23 2.76 -12.74
CA SER A 189 10.61 4.18 -12.75
C SER A 189 9.46 5.19 -12.69
N TYR A 190 8.24 4.72 -12.89
CA TYR A 190 7.03 5.55 -12.83
C TYR A 190 6.07 5.06 -11.75
N ARG A 191 6.55 4.27 -10.80
CA ARG A 191 5.71 3.59 -9.83
C ARG A 191 6.00 4.07 -8.42
N ASP A 192 4.95 4.28 -7.63
CA ASP A 192 5.07 4.80 -6.27
C ASP A 192 5.33 3.69 -5.24
N THR A 193 5.80 4.12 -4.07
CA THR A 193 5.97 3.30 -2.85
C THR A 193 6.96 2.11 -2.93
N PRO A 194 8.11 2.20 -3.64
CA PRO A 194 9.06 1.08 -3.72
C PRO A 194 9.54 0.69 -2.32
N MET A 195 9.53 -0.59 -1.95
CA MET A 195 10.03 -1.03 -0.63
C MET A 195 10.91 -2.26 -0.79
N LEU A 196 12.12 -2.20 -0.22
CA LEU A 196 13.02 -3.34 -0.20
C LEU A 196 12.64 -4.31 0.91
N SER A 197 12.72 -5.58 0.56
CA SER A 197 12.82 -6.70 1.51
C SER A 197 14.02 -6.58 2.43
N LYS A 198 13.96 -7.28 3.57
CA LYS A 198 15.00 -7.24 4.61
C LYS A 198 16.35 -7.78 4.12
N ASP A 199 16.35 -8.67 3.12
CA ASP A 199 17.56 -9.21 2.49
C ASP A 199 18.03 -8.38 1.27
N GLY A 200 17.27 -7.33 0.89
CA GLY A 200 17.57 -6.47 -0.25
C GLY A 200 17.44 -7.16 -1.62
N LYS A 201 16.86 -8.37 -1.70
CA LYS A 201 16.74 -9.15 -2.94
C LYS A 201 15.38 -9.03 -3.61
N TYR A 202 14.39 -8.48 -2.93
CA TYR A 202 13.05 -8.23 -3.45
C TYR A 202 12.62 -6.79 -3.23
N LEU A 203 11.79 -6.31 -4.16
CA LEU A 203 11.24 -4.97 -4.20
C LEU A 203 9.72 -5.06 -4.43
N SER A 204 8.93 -4.49 -3.53
CA SER A 204 7.49 -4.32 -3.77
C SER A 204 7.22 -2.97 -4.42
N ILE A 205 6.31 -2.93 -5.39
CA ILE A 205 6.00 -1.73 -6.16
C ILE A 205 4.52 -1.72 -6.55
N LEU A 206 3.83 -0.59 -6.41
CA LEU A 206 2.47 -0.41 -6.92
C LEU A 206 2.49 -0.20 -8.44
N ASN A 207 1.85 -1.09 -9.20
CA ASN A 207 1.70 -0.95 -10.64
C ASN A 207 0.42 -0.15 -10.96
N PHE A 208 0.56 1.00 -11.62
CA PHE A 208 -0.59 1.86 -11.97
C PHE A 208 -1.41 1.35 -13.15
N GLU A 209 -0.85 0.48 -14.00
CA GLU A 209 -1.57 -0.10 -15.13
C GLU A 209 -2.61 -1.14 -14.64
N THR A 210 -2.20 -1.98 -13.71
CA THR A 210 -3.04 -3.03 -13.12
C THR A 210 -3.72 -2.61 -11.83
N TYR A 211 -3.26 -1.49 -11.24
CA TYR A 211 -3.70 -1.00 -9.95
C TYR A 211 -3.52 -2.02 -8.81
N THR A 212 -2.38 -2.71 -8.84
CA THR A 212 -2.03 -3.77 -7.90
C THR A 212 -0.56 -3.69 -7.52
N THR A 213 -0.25 -4.09 -6.30
CA THR A 213 1.13 -4.17 -5.84
C THR A 213 1.77 -5.46 -6.32
N GLN A 214 3.02 -5.35 -6.77
CA GLN A 214 3.80 -6.46 -7.34
C GLN A 214 5.11 -6.59 -6.58
N ILE A 215 5.55 -7.82 -6.36
CA ILE A 215 6.85 -8.14 -5.78
C ILE A 215 7.79 -8.59 -6.90
N TRP A 216 8.96 -7.95 -6.96
CA TRP A 216 9.98 -8.18 -7.97
C TRP A 216 11.27 -8.64 -7.31
N LYS A 217 11.89 -9.69 -7.83
CA LYS A 217 13.26 -10.10 -7.44
C LYS A 217 14.25 -9.21 -8.18
N VAL A 218 15.18 -8.61 -7.43
CA VAL A 218 16.17 -7.63 -7.92
C VAL A 218 17.54 -8.29 -8.07
N GLY A 219 18.02 -8.33 -9.31
CA GLY A 219 19.38 -8.74 -9.65
C GLY A 219 20.41 -7.70 -9.24
N ASP A 220 21.67 -8.11 -9.11
CA ASP A 220 22.76 -7.19 -8.75
C ASP A 220 23.10 -6.18 -9.86
N ASP A 221 22.65 -6.44 -11.10
CA ASP A 221 22.70 -5.49 -12.22
C ASP A 221 21.46 -4.57 -12.30
N GLY A 222 20.55 -4.66 -11.33
CA GLY A 222 19.31 -3.90 -11.28
C GLY A 222 18.18 -4.44 -12.16
N LYS A 223 18.40 -5.50 -12.95
CA LYS A 223 17.30 -6.17 -13.66
C LYS A 223 16.38 -6.87 -12.67
N CYS A 224 15.10 -6.98 -13.03
CA CYS A 224 14.11 -7.59 -12.15
C CYS A 224 13.29 -8.67 -12.84
N LYS A 225 12.83 -9.63 -12.04
CA LYS A 225 11.84 -10.65 -12.41
C LYS A 225 10.61 -10.47 -11.50
N MET A 226 9.43 -10.30 -12.08
CA MET A 226 8.19 -10.27 -11.29
C MET A 226 7.99 -11.66 -10.67
N MET A 227 7.76 -11.69 -9.36
CA MET A 227 7.61 -12.92 -8.58
C MET A 227 6.14 -13.22 -8.29
N VAL A 228 5.38 -12.19 -7.92
CA VAL A 228 3.94 -12.29 -7.65
C VAL A 228 3.30 -10.92 -7.79
N ASP A 229 2.08 -10.88 -8.32
CA ASP A 229 1.14 -9.77 -8.19
C ASP A 229 0.20 -10.09 -7.03
N ILE A 230 0.15 -9.24 -6.01
CA ILE A 230 -0.63 -9.54 -4.79
C ILE A 230 -2.11 -9.12 -4.92
N GLY A 231 -2.52 -8.58 -6.08
CA GLY A 231 -3.93 -8.32 -6.40
C GLY A 231 -4.59 -7.17 -5.65
N VAL A 232 -3.83 -6.42 -4.84
CA VAL A 232 -4.35 -5.31 -4.02
C VAL A 232 -3.58 -4.01 -4.26
N PRO A 233 -4.26 -2.85 -4.32
CA PRO A 233 -3.61 -1.55 -4.37
C PRO A 233 -3.15 -1.15 -2.98
N THR A 234 -1.92 -1.53 -2.64
CA THR A 234 -1.38 -1.21 -1.31
C THR A 234 -0.76 0.17 -1.28
N GLY A 235 -0.72 0.77 -0.09
CA GLY A 235 0.32 1.75 0.19
C GLY A 235 1.70 1.07 0.32
N LYS A 236 2.57 1.62 1.15
CA LYS A 236 3.91 1.03 1.39
C LYS A 236 3.80 -0.35 2.04
N VAL A 237 4.52 -1.33 1.48
CA VAL A 237 4.67 -2.69 2.00
C VAL A 237 5.89 -2.79 2.91
N ASP A 238 5.80 -3.53 4.00
CA ASP A 238 6.97 -3.99 4.75
C ASP A 238 7.06 -5.52 4.70
N PHE A 239 8.26 -6.04 4.45
CA PHE A 239 8.52 -7.48 4.41
C PHE A 239 8.79 -8.02 5.81
N GLY A 240 8.38 -9.26 6.08
CA GLY A 240 8.74 -9.99 7.29
C GLY A 240 10.22 -10.35 7.34
N PHE A 241 10.66 -10.86 8.48
CA PHE A 241 12.05 -11.29 8.71
C PHE A 241 12.28 -12.79 8.50
N ASP A 242 11.22 -13.61 8.46
CA ASP A 242 11.33 -15.05 8.23
C ASP A 242 11.35 -15.34 6.73
N GLU A 243 12.54 -15.70 6.22
CA GLU A 243 12.73 -16.05 4.81
C GLU A 243 12.06 -17.38 4.42
N ASN A 244 11.75 -18.25 5.39
CA ASN A 244 11.11 -19.55 5.14
C ASN A 244 9.59 -19.43 5.08
N ASN A 245 9.03 -18.43 5.76
CA ASN A 245 7.61 -18.11 5.75
C ASN A 245 7.47 -16.63 5.39
N PRO A 246 7.68 -16.27 4.11
CA PRO A 246 7.66 -14.87 3.71
C PRO A 246 6.30 -14.26 4.01
N GLN A 247 6.31 -13.18 4.78
CA GLN A 247 5.14 -12.38 5.07
C GLN A 247 5.34 -10.97 4.55
N ILE A 248 4.25 -10.31 4.22
CA ILE A 248 4.23 -8.86 4.00
C ILE A 248 3.12 -8.24 4.83
N THR A 249 3.30 -6.99 5.21
CA THR A 249 2.25 -6.18 5.81
C THR A 249 2.17 -4.85 5.09
N PHE A 250 0.95 -4.35 4.97
CA PHE A 250 0.66 -3.13 4.24
C PHE A 250 -0.66 -2.55 4.72
N HIS A 251 -0.98 -1.35 4.26
CA HIS A 251 -2.32 -0.81 4.41
C HIS A 251 -2.97 -0.66 3.03
N VAL A 252 -4.30 -0.68 3.03
CA VAL A 252 -5.14 -0.33 1.88
C VAL A 252 -6.00 0.86 2.26
N ASP A 253 -6.07 1.84 1.37
CA ASP A 253 -6.94 2.99 1.51
C ASP A 253 -8.30 2.66 0.93
N GLU A 254 -9.31 2.50 1.77
CA GLU A 254 -10.61 1.99 1.33
C GLU A 254 -11.63 3.10 1.02
N ALA A 255 -11.41 4.35 1.44
CA ALA A 255 -12.36 5.44 1.20
C ALA A 255 -11.68 6.82 1.10
N SER A 256 -12.13 7.64 0.16
CA SER A 256 -11.79 9.09 0.00
C SER A 256 -10.30 9.45 0.09
N SER A 257 -9.42 8.57 -0.40
CA SER A 257 -7.97 8.79 -0.44
C SER A 257 -7.50 9.13 -1.86
N ASP A 258 -6.67 10.17 -1.96
CA ASP A 258 -5.71 10.25 -3.06
C ASP A 258 -4.64 9.19 -2.80
N TRP A 259 -4.64 8.16 -3.63
CA TRP A 259 -3.76 6.99 -3.52
C TRP A 259 -2.34 7.30 -4.04
N HIS A 260 -2.18 8.34 -4.86
CA HIS A 260 -0.86 8.80 -5.28
C HIS A 260 -0.13 9.52 -4.17
N TYR A 261 -0.86 10.31 -3.37
CA TYR A 261 -0.23 11.16 -2.38
C TYR A 261 -1.04 11.27 -1.09
N PHE A 262 -0.45 10.73 -0.01
CA PHE A 262 -1.00 10.85 1.33
C PHE A 262 -0.53 12.15 1.99
N ASN A 263 -1.48 13.03 2.30
CA ASN A 263 -1.26 14.34 2.95
C ASN A 263 -1.63 14.37 4.44
N GLY A 264 -1.69 13.20 5.09
CA GLY A 264 -2.06 13.08 6.49
C GLY A 264 -3.50 12.63 6.71
N VAL A 265 -3.88 12.56 7.99
CA VAL A 265 -5.14 11.96 8.44
C VAL A 265 -6.36 12.85 8.17
N HIS A 266 -7.41 12.30 7.55
CA HIS A 266 -8.71 12.96 7.37
C HIS A 266 -9.87 12.08 7.89
N ASP A 267 -10.92 12.71 8.40
CA ASP A 267 -12.12 12.01 8.91
C ASP A 267 -12.91 11.22 7.85
N LYS A 268 -12.73 11.49 6.56
CA LYS A 268 -13.41 10.75 5.47
C LYS A 268 -12.61 9.55 4.97
N GLN A 269 -11.38 9.37 5.47
CA GLN A 269 -10.50 8.30 5.04
C GLN A 269 -10.60 7.09 5.96
N SER A 270 -10.72 5.91 5.33
CA SER A 270 -10.57 4.61 5.98
C SER A 270 -9.30 3.96 5.46
N LYS A 271 -8.41 3.58 6.38
CA LYS A 271 -7.23 2.77 6.07
C LYS A 271 -7.23 1.54 6.94
N ASN A 272 -6.97 0.39 6.33
CA ASN A 272 -6.92 -0.87 7.06
C ASN A 272 -5.57 -1.54 6.84
N VAL A 273 -5.06 -2.16 7.90
CA VAL A 273 -3.80 -2.92 7.84
C VAL A 273 -4.09 -4.36 7.56
N TYR A 274 -3.29 -4.95 6.69
CA TYR A 274 -3.34 -6.34 6.32
C TYR A 274 -1.97 -6.99 6.52
N VAL A 275 -2.02 -8.30 6.74
CA VAL A 275 -0.85 -9.17 6.76
C VAL A 275 -1.12 -10.31 5.80
N MET A 276 -0.21 -10.54 4.87
CA MET A 276 -0.34 -11.57 3.85
C MET A 276 0.80 -12.56 3.98
N ASN A 277 0.46 -13.84 4.00
CA ASN A 277 1.42 -14.93 3.90
C ASN A 277 1.65 -15.29 2.44
N LEU A 278 2.90 -15.49 2.10
CA LEU A 278 3.34 -15.86 0.77
C LEU A 278 3.98 -17.25 0.83
N ASP A 279 3.75 -18.04 -0.21
CA ASP A 279 4.48 -19.28 -0.42
C ASP A 279 5.62 -19.03 -1.39
N LYS A 280 6.80 -19.53 -1.06
CA LYS A 280 8.00 -19.46 -1.90
C LYS A 280 8.41 -20.86 -2.31
N ASN A 281 8.32 -21.14 -3.60
CA ASN A 281 8.65 -22.44 -4.19
C ASN A 281 9.90 -22.32 -5.06
N GLY A 282 10.77 -23.32 -5.00
CA GLY A 282 12.04 -23.33 -5.74
C GLY A 282 13.09 -22.36 -5.17
N THR A 283 14.22 -22.26 -5.87
CA THR A 283 15.34 -21.38 -5.51
C THR A 283 16.00 -20.83 -6.77
N GLY A 284 16.72 -19.71 -6.66
CA GLY A 284 17.50 -19.19 -7.79
C GLY A 284 16.61 -18.67 -8.92
N GLU A 285 16.79 -19.17 -10.14
CA GLU A 285 16.03 -18.76 -11.32
C GLU A 285 14.62 -19.38 -11.37
N ASP A 286 14.46 -20.59 -10.84
CA ASP A 286 13.20 -21.34 -10.78
C ASP A 286 12.30 -20.90 -9.62
N GLU A 287 12.73 -19.91 -8.85
CA GLU A 287 11.96 -19.38 -7.74
C GLU A 287 10.64 -18.76 -8.22
N GLN A 288 9.55 -19.12 -7.53
CA GLN A 288 8.19 -18.66 -7.77
C GLN A 288 7.53 -18.31 -6.44
N TRP A 289 6.70 -17.26 -6.45
CA TRP A 289 5.97 -16.81 -5.27
C TRP A 289 4.46 -16.92 -5.54
N ALA A 290 3.70 -17.22 -4.51
CA ALA A 290 2.23 -17.22 -4.56
C ALA A 290 1.67 -16.60 -3.28
N VAL A 291 0.49 -15.98 -3.38
CA VAL A 291 -0.25 -15.57 -2.19
C VAL A 291 -0.96 -16.78 -1.61
N ARG A 292 -0.81 -17.01 -0.30
CA ARG A 292 -1.45 -18.14 0.38
C ARG A 292 -2.74 -17.73 1.07
N ASP A 293 -2.63 -16.75 1.94
CA ASP A 293 -3.71 -16.29 2.82
C ASP A 293 -3.40 -14.87 3.31
N MET A 294 -4.42 -14.19 3.84
CA MET A 294 -4.31 -12.83 4.32
C MET A 294 -5.21 -12.61 5.53
N ALA A 295 -4.78 -11.75 6.46
CA ALA A 295 -5.52 -11.34 7.63
C ALA A 295 -5.65 -9.82 7.68
N LYS A 296 -6.78 -9.33 8.20
CA LYS A 296 -7.01 -7.91 8.49
C LYS A 296 -6.73 -7.63 9.96
N ILE A 297 -5.93 -6.59 10.25
CA ILE A 297 -5.76 -6.07 11.61
C ILE A 297 -6.87 -5.07 11.88
N SER A 298 -7.90 -5.51 12.60
CA SER A 298 -9.02 -4.67 13.01
C SER A 298 -8.74 -4.03 14.36
N ALA A 299 -8.39 -2.75 14.37
CA ALA A 299 -8.10 -2.04 15.61
C ALA A 299 -9.35 -1.88 16.51
N PRO A 300 -9.19 -1.85 17.85
CA PRO A 300 -10.29 -1.55 18.77
C PRO A 300 -10.88 -0.16 18.52
N ASN A 301 -12.21 -0.03 18.64
CA ASN A 301 -12.96 1.24 18.59
C ASN A 301 -12.95 2.00 17.25
N THR A 302 -12.78 1.31 16.12
CA THR A 302 -12.96 1.90 14.78
C THR A 302 -14.43 2.13 14.40
N GLN A 303 -15.37 2.06 15.36
CA GLN A 303 -16.76 2.48 15.17
C GLN A 303 -16.81 4.01 14.99
N GLY A 304 -16.54 4.47 13.77
CA GLY A 304 -16.57 5.87 13.40
C GLY A 304 -15.45 6.27 12.47
N LEU A 305 -15.84 7.02 11.45
CA LEU A 305 -15.03 7.79 10.51
C LEU A 305 -13.74 8.36 11.10
N GLY A 306 -12.64 8.15 10.38
CA GLY A 306 -11.38 8.86 10.51
C GLY A 306 -10.23 8.06 11.11
N SER A 307 -9.49 7.37 10.24
CA SER A 307 -8.09 6.98 10.44
C SER A 307 -7.81 5.63 11.15
N GLY A 308 -8.16 4.55 10.44
CA GLY A 308 -7.69 3.20 10.76
C GLY A 308 -6.20 3.00 10.47
N SER A 309 -5.65 1.89 10.95
CA SER A 309 -4.21 1.60 11.07
C SER A 309 -3.31 2.06 9.89
N TYR A 310 -2.18 2.74 10.16
CA TYR A 310 -1.26 3.23 9.12
C TYR A 310 0.11 2.54 9.12
N TYR A 311 0.69 2.37 7.91
CA TYR A 311 2.08 2.02 7.61
C TYR A 311 2.69 0.97 8.55
N PRO A 312 2.13 -0.25 8.55
CA PRO A 312 2.54 -1.30 9.46
C PRO A 312 3.98 -1.72 9.19
N ARG A 313 4.73 -2.04 10.24
CA ARG A 313 6.12 -2.48 10.16
C ARG A 313 6.34 -3.74 10.99
N PHE A 314 7.01 -4.73 10.40
CA PHE A 314 7.44 -5.91 11.13
C PHE A 314 8.59 -5.59 12.09
N ARG A 315 8.62 -6.37 13.16
CA ARG A 315 9.79 -6.58 14.01
C ARG A 315 10.34 -7.98 13.81
N LYS A 316 11.57 -8.21 14.28
CA LYS A 316 12.24 -9.51 14.14
C LYS A 316 11.57 -10.63 14.94
N ASP A 317 10.79 -10.28 15.96
CA ASP A 317 10.01 -11.21 16.77
C ASP A 317 8.69 -11.66 16.12
N GLY A 318 8.42 -11.24 14.88
CA GLY A 318 7.19 -11.57 14.15
C GLY A 318 5.99 -10.67 14.50
N SER A 319 6.16 -9.70 15.40
CA SER A 319 5.13 -8.71 15.69
C SER A 319 5.10 -7.57 14.67
N ILE A 320 3.98 -6.85 14.63
CA ILE A 320 3.74 -5.70 13.76
C ILE A 320 3.46 -4.48 14.62
N VAL A 321 4.09 -3.36 14.31
CA VAL A 321 3.72 -2.04 14.82
C VAL A 321 2.86 -1.34 13.78
N ALA A 322 1.71 -0.81 14.18
CA ALA A 322 0.88 0.03 13.33
C ALA A 322 0.37 1.25 14.11
N VAL A 323 0.09 2.34 13.40
CA VAL A 323 -0.51 3.53 14.02
C VAL A 323 -2.02 3.39 14.01
N THR A 324 -2.70 3.36 15.15
CA THR A 324 -4.18 3.31 15.23
C THR A 324 -4.77 4.62 15.76
N GLN A 325 -6.03 4.93 15.41
CA GLN A 325 -6.80 6.03 16.00
C GLN A 325 -8.00 5.48 16.79
N ASP A 326 -8.27 6.09 17.95
CA ASP A 326 -9.44 5.77 18.77
C ASP A 326 -10.67 6.60 18.34
N GLY A 327 -11.37 6.11 17.31
CA GLY A 327 -12.62 6.66 16.79
C GLY A 327 -12.57 8.15 16.45
N GLN A 328 -13.64 8.89 16.75
CA GLN A 328 -13.80 10.33 16.47
C GLN A 328 -12.83 11.24 17.25
N LYS A 329 -12.03 10.70 18.18
CA LYS A 329 -11.05 11.49 18.93
C LYS A 329 -9.73 11.43 18.18
N GLN A 330 -9.07 12.57 17.98
CA GLN A 330 -7.71 12.68 17.42
C GLN A 330 -6.63 12.14 18.39
N ASN A 331 -6.84 10.94 18.94
CA ASN A 331 -5.88 10.21 19.74
C ASN A 331 -5.28 9.12 18.88
N TYR A 332 -3.96 9.18 18.69
CA TYR A 332 -3.20 8.23 17.90
C TYR A 332 -2.36 7.35 18.81
N TYR A 333 -2.14 6.12 18.39
CA TYR A 333 -1.40 5.12 19.16
C TYR A 333 -0.47 4.32 18.27
N LEU A 334 0.71 3.97 18.79
CA LEU A 334 1.50 2.86 18.27
C LEU A 334 1.02 1.58 18.94
N ASP A 335 0.29 0.76 18.18
CA ASP A 335 -0.20 -0.54 18.61
C ASP A 335 0.71 -1.64 18.09
N VAL A 336 0.96 -2.64 18.93
CA VAL A 336 1.76 -3.83 18.60
C VAL A 336 0.84 -5.04 18.53
N PHE A 337 0.84 -5.71 17.37
CA PHE A 337 0.05 -6.91 17.09
C PHE A 337 0.98 -8.11 16.90
N GLN A 338 0.53 -9.29 17.30
CA GLN A 338 1.25 -10.54 17.05
C GLN A 338 0.62 -11.23 15.85
N THR A 339 1.43 -11.61 14.86
CA THR A 339 0.91 -12.20 13.62
C THR A 339 0.27 -13.56 13.86
N GLN A 340 0.79 -14.35 14.79
CA GLN A 340 0.21 -15.66 15.15
C GLN A 340 -1.20 -15.58 15.78
N ASP A 341 -1.62 -14.39 16.19
CA ASP A 341 -2.94 -14.14 16.79
C ASP A 341 -3.95 -13.60 15.77
N LEU A 342 -3.56 -13.47 14.51
CA LEU A 342 -4.43 -12.96 13.44
C LEU A 342 -5.26 -14.09 12.83
N ASP A 343 -6.49 -13.74 12.43
CA ASP A 343 -7.39 -14.62 11.71
C ASP A 343 -7.07 -14.57 10.20
N TYR A 344 -6.24 -15.49 9.74
CA TYR A 344 -5.91 -15.61 8.31
C TYR A 344 -7.03 -16.33 7.56
N VAL A 345 -7.42 -15.77 6.42
CA VAL A 345 -8.36 -16.38 5.48
C VAL A 345 -7.67 -16.59 4.13
N PRO A 346 -8.01 -17.65 3.38
CA PRO A 346 -7.53 -17.84 2.01
C PRO A 346 -7.78 -16.57 1.17
N PHE A 347 -6.79 -16.19 0.36
CA PHE A 347 -6.87 -15.01 -0.49
C PHE A 347 -6.39 -15.34 -1.90
N TYR A 348 -7.16 -14.90 -2.89
CA TYR A 348 -6.92 -15.16 -4.31
C TYR A 348 -6.62 -13.83 -5.00
N PRO A 349 -5.34 -13.53 -5.30
CA PRO A 349 -4.98 -12.23 -5.88
C PRO A 349 -5.54 -12.04 -7.29
N GLU A 350 -5.68 -13.12 -8.07
CA GLU A 350 -6.20 -13.09 -9.44
C GLU A 350 -7.65 -12.58 -9.49
N VAL A 351 -8.40 -12.93 -8.45
CA VAL A 351 -9.77 -12.47 -8.21
C VAL A 351 -9.82 -10.96 -8.02
N ASN A 352 -8.88 -10.40 -7.26
CA ASN A 352 -8.86 -8.98 -6.94
C ASN A 352 -8.12 -8.10 -7.96
N SER A 353 -7.20 -8.67 -8.75
CA SER A 353 -6.52 -7.98 -9.86
C SER A 353 -7.41 -7.84 -11.10
N GLY A 354 -8.53 -8.57 -11.17
CA GLY A 354 -9.40 -8.61 -12.36
C GLY A 354 -8.81 -9.43 -13.51
N THR A 355 -7.66 -10.08 -13.32
CA THR A 355 -7.02 -10.90 -14.36
C THR A 355 -7.91 -12.08 -14.78
N ILE A 356 -8.78 -12.56 -13.88
CA ILE A 356 -9.72 -13.67 -14.13
C ILE A 356 -10.68 -13.39 -15.30
N PHE A 357 -11.07 -12.14 -15.53
CA PHE A 357 -12.06 -11.82 -16.57
C PHE A 357 -11.48 -11.83 -17.99
N ALA A 358 -10.16 -11.89 -18.15
CA ALA A 358 -9.50 -11.89 -19.45
C ALA A 358 -9.38 -13.30 -20.08
N GLU A 359 -9.49 -14.36 -19.29
CA GLU A 359 -9.31 -15.74 -19.77
C GLU A 359 -10.58 -16.57 -19.51
N THR A 360 -11.24 -16.99 -20.60
CA THR A 360 -12.55 -17.69 -20.64
C THR A 360 -12.58 -19.09 -20.02
N SER A 361 -11.62 -19.45 -19.17
CA SER A 361 -11.39 -20.79 -18.64
C SER A 361 -11.39 -20.90 -17.12
N CYS A 362 -11.55 -19.81 -16.37
CA CYS A 362 -11.69 -19.90 -14.92
C CYS A 362 -12.99 -20.64 -14.55
N SER A 363 -12.94 -21.47 -13.51
CA SER A 363 -14.13 -22.15 -13.01
C SER A 363 -15.15 -21.13 -12.52
N ASN A 364 -16.44 -21.38 -12.79
CA ASN A 364 -17.55 -20.57 -12.27
C ASN A 364 -17.46 -20.31 -10.75
N GLU A 365 -16.70 -21.12 -10.01
CA GLU A 365 -16.53 -21.01 -8.56
C GLU A 365 -15.73 -19.77 -8.12
N LEU A 366 -14.59 -19.47 -8.75
CA LEU A 366 -13.78 -18.28 -8.38
C LEU A 366 -14.51 -16.97 -8.72
N GLU A 367 -15.24 -16.98 -9.82
CA GLU A 367 -16.09 -15.86 -10.22
C GLU A 367 -17.23 -15.64 -9.21
N VAL A 368 -17.96 -16.71 -8.83
CA VAL A 368 -18.99 -16.66 -7.79
C VAL A 368 -18.41 -16.19 -6.45
N GLN A 369 -17.20 -16.65 -6.09
CA GLN A 369 -16.52 -16.22 -4.87
C GLN A 369 -16.22 -14.73 -4.89
N TYR A 370 -15.67 -14.20 -5.99
CA TYR A 370 -15.40 -12.77 -6.15
C TYR A 370 -16.67 -11.93 -5.98
N GLN A 371 -17.71 -12.30 -6.73
CA GLN A 371 -18.98 -11.59 -6.73
C GLN A 371 -19.65 -11.67 -5.36
N SER A 372 -19.51 -12.79 -4.65
CA SER A 372 -20.00 -12.96 -3.28
C SER A 372 -19.26 -12.05 -2.31
N MET A 373 -17.93 -11.93 -2.40
CA MET A 373 -17.15 -11.01 -1.56
C MET A 373 -17.54 -9.54 -1.83
N LEU A 374 -17.68 -9.17 -3.11
CA LEU A 374 -18.12 -7.84 -3.53
C LEU A 374 -19.53 -7.52 -2.99
N ALA A 375 -20.48 -8.42 -3.20
CA ALA A 375 -21.86 -8.28 -2.74
C ALA A 375 -21.96 -8.20 -1.22
N LEU A 376 -21.19 -9.02 -0.50
CA LEU A 376 -21.15 -9.03 0.96
C LEU A 376 -20.52 -7.73 1.51
N GLY A 377 -19.41 -7.26 0.93
CA GLY A 377 -18.79 -6.00 1.32
C GLY A 377 -19.70 -4.79 1.08
N TRP A 378 -20.41 -4.78 -0.05
CA TRP A 378 -21.45 -3.79 -0.33
C TRP A 378 -22.60 -3.88 0.68
N LEU A 379 -23.12 -5.08 0.95
CA LEU A 379 -24.22 -5.30 1.87
C LEU A 379 -23.87 -4.84 3.29
N TRP A 380 -22.65 -5.13 3.73
CA TRP A 380 -22.12 -4.66 5.00
C TRP A 380 -22.02 -3.14 5.00
N THR A 381 -21.41 -2.54 3.97
CA THR A 381 -21.28 -1.08 3.90
C THR A 381 -22.63 -0.40 3.91
N LYS A 382 -23.63 -0.92 3.18
CA LYS A 382 -24.99 -0.39 3.16
C LYS A 382 -25.68 -0.45 4.53
N THR A 383 -25.43 -1.53 5.26
CA THR A 383 -26.12 -1.82 6.51
C THR A 383 -25.43 -1.17 7.70
N CYS A 384 -24.10 -1.14 7.70
CA CYS A 384 -23.26 -0.91 8.87
C CYS A 384 -22.40 0.35 8.76
N ASP A 385 -22.28 0.90 7.56
CA ASP A 385 -21.47 2.08 7.27
C ASP A 385 -22.33 3.10 6.49
N ASN A 386 -21.86 4.35 6.41
CA ASN A 386 -22.48 5.38 5.57
C ASN A 386 -21.53 5.81 4.43
N LEU A 387 -20.51 4.99 4.14
CA LEU A 387 -19.45 5.27 3.17
C LEU A 387 -19.62 4.54 1.84
N GLU A 388 -20.83 4.05 1.54
CA GLU A 388 -21.09 3.29 0.31
C GLU A 388 -20.53 4.02 -0.92
N ASP A 389 -20.79 5.32 -1.03
CA ASP A 389 -20.48 6.13 -2.21
C ASP A 389 -18.99 6.53 -2.32
N LEU A 390 -18.17 6.17 -1.33
CA LEU A 390 -16.76 6.56 -1.25
C LEU A 390 -15.80 5.38 -1.47
N ARG A 391 -16.33 4.16 -1.68
CA ARG A 391 -15.57 2.91 -1.79
C ARG A 391 -15.55 2.39 -3.23
N ARG A 392 -14.40 1.81 -3.62
CA ARG A 392 -14.22 1.09 -4.89
C ARG A 392 -14.61 -0.37 -4.74
N ASN A 393 -14.76 -1.07 -5.86
CA ASN A 393 -15.05 -2.51 -5.86
C ASN A 393 -14.00 -3.34 -5.11
N SER A 394 -12.72 -3.04 -5.33
CA SER A 394 -11.62 -3.70 -4.62
C SER A 394 -11.66 -3.47 -3.10
N ASP A 395 -12.29 -2.39 -2.64
CA ASP A 395 -12.40 -2.11 -1.20
C ASP A 395 -13.48 -2.99 -0.59
N PHE A 396 -14.58 -3.23 -1.31
CA PHE A 396 -15.65 -4.11 -0.84
C PHE A 396 -15.19 -5.55 -0.66
N THR A 397 -14.34 -6.08 -1.55
CA THR A 397 -13.87 -7.47 -1.43
C THR A 397 -12.96 -7.71 -0.23
N LEU A 398 -12.40 -6.65 0.36
CA LEU A 398 -11.55 -6.72 1.56
C LEU A 398 -12.34 -6.58 2.86
N ILE A 399 -13.58 -6.08 2.82
CA ILE A 399 -14.43 -5.92 4.02
C ILE A 399 -14.76 -7.26 4.68
N PRO A 400 -15.20 -8.30 3.96
CA PRO A 400 -15.55 -9.60 4.54
C PRO A 400 -14.48 -10.16 5.47
N MET A 401 -13.20 -9.92 5.19
CA MET A 401 -12.06 -10.44 5.96
C MET A 401 -12.02 -9.98 7.42
N GLY A 402 -12.67 -8.87 7.76
CA GLY A 402 -12.74 -8.36 9.12
C GLY A 402 -14.01 -8.75 9.87
N LEU A 403 -14.98 -9.40 9.22
CA LEU A 403 -16.28 -9.66 9.81
C LEU A 403 -16.22 -10.80 10.83
N ASP A 404 -16.95 -10.63 11.93
CA ASP A 404 -17.26 -11.76 12.80
C ASP A 404 -18.17 -12.73 12.03
N ARG A 405 -17.90 -14.04 12.11
CA ARG A 405 -18.61 -15.04 11.31
C ARG A 405 -20.11 -15.01 11.58
N ASP A 406 -20.51 -15.01 12.86
CA ASP A 406 -21.92 -15.05 13.23
C ASP A 406 -22.63 -13.77 12.77
N ALA A 407 -21.95 -12.62 12.91
CA ALA A 407 -22.43 -11.35 12.40
C ALA A 407 -22.59 -11.36 10.87
N CYS A 408 -21.64 -11.94 10.15
CA CYS A 408 -21.69 -12.10 8.69
C CYS A 408 -22.87 -12.97 8.26
N LEU A 409 -23.04 -14.14 8.88
CA LEU A 409 -24.15 -15.05 8.60
C LEU A 409 -25.50 -14.37 8.90
N GLU A 410 -25.60 -13.65 10.01
CA GLU A 410 -26.81 -12.90 10.39
C GLU A 410 -27.12 -11.77 9.39
N LEU A 411 -26.10 -11.03 8.96
CA LEU A 411 -26.21 -9.97 7.95
C LEU A 411 -26.78 -10.53 6.63
N VAL A 412 -26.19 -11.62 6.11
CA VAL A 412 -26.65 -12.26 4.88
C VAL A 412 -28.09 -12.75 5.04
N GLU A 413 -28.39 -13.44 6.14
CA GLU A 413 -29.71 -14.02 6.36
C GLU A 413 -30.82 -12.96 6.43
N LYS A 414 -30.56 -11.86 7.14
CA LYS A 414 -31.55 -10.81 7.41
C LYS A 414 -31.66 -9.75 6.33
N LYS A 415 -30.59 -9.48 5.57
CA LYS A 415 -30.54 -8.31 4.67
C LYS A 415 -30.47 -8.65 3.19
N TRP A 416 -29.92 -9.79 2.79
CA TRP A 416 -29.63 -10.05 1.37
C TRP A 416 -30.87 -9.92 0.48
N GLU A 417 -31.96 -10.63 0.77
CA GLU A 417 -33.16 -10.62 -0.08
C GLU A 417 -33.80 -9.22 -0.23
N SER A 418 -33.80 -8.43 0.85
CA SER A 418 -34.37 -7.08 0.84
C SER A 418 -33.49 -6.05 0.14
N GLU A 419 -32.17 -6.26 0.14
CA GLU A 419 -31.20 -5.29 -0.37
C GLU A 419 -30.66 -5.66 -1.76
N LYS A 420 -30.69 -6.94 -2.16
CA LYS A 420 -30.15 -7.42 -3.45
C LYS A 420 -30.70 -6.63 -4.65
N SER A 421 -32.01 -6.39 -4.69
CA SER A 421 -32.61 -5.57 -5.75
C SER A 421 -32.07 -4.14 -5.80
N LYS A 422 -31.60 -3.59 -4.68
CA LYS A 422 -31.04 -2.23 -4.62
C LYS A 422 -29.59 -2.15 -5.07
N PHE A 423 -28.84 -3.24 -4.98
CA PHE A 423 -27.53 -3.38 -5.61
C PHE A 423 -27.62 -2.95 -7.08
N SER A 424 -28.67 -3.45 -7.75
CA SER A 424 -28.99 -3.19 -9.15
C SER A 424 -29.41 -1.73 -9.46
N SER A 425 -30.06 -1.05 -8.52
CA SER A 425 -30.60 0.31 -8.69
C SER A 425 -29.63 1.41 -8.29
N SER A 426 -28.50 1.05 -7.68
CA SER A 426 -27.51 2.02 -7.20
C SER A 426 -26.91 2.85 -8.33
N ASN A 427 -27.23 2.56 -9.61
CA ASN A 427 -26.65 3.21 -10.78
C ASN A 427 -25.13 3.36 -10.67
N ARG A 428 -24.51 2.47 -9.90
CA ARG A 428 -23.12 2.09 -10.04
C ARG A 428 -23.04 1.31 -11.35
N ALA A 429 -23.29 1.98 -12.47
CA ALA A 429 -22.29 1.89 -13.52
C ALA A 429 -20.98 2.08 -12.76
N LEU A 430 -20.17 1.04 -12.69
CA LEU A 430 -18.82 1.09 -12.15
C LEU A 430 -18.20 2.38 -12.67
N GLU A 431 -18.24 3.41 -11.81
CA GLU A 431 -18.49 4.74 -12.34
C GLU A 431 -17.23 5.13 -13.07
N ARG A 432 -17.35 5.23 -14.40
CA ARG A 432 -16.66 6.23 -15.20
C ARG A 432 -17.03 7.59 -14.58
N THR A 433 -16.51 7.88 -13.40
CA THR A 433 -16.11 9.25 -13.13
C THR A 433 -14.88 9.38 -13.99
N THR A 434 -15.01 10.12 -15.08
CA THR A 434 -14.43 11.43 -15.00
C THR A 434 -14.96 12.29 -16.14
N GLU A 435 -15.81 13.26 -15.80
CA GLU A 435 -15.97 14.47 -16.61
C GLU A 435 -14.70 15.37 -16.56
N ASP A 436 -13.65 14.97 -15.82
CA ASP A 436 -12.38 15.70 -15.65
C ASP A 436 -11.08 14.92 -16.03
N TYR A 437 -11.19 13.73 -16.65
CA TYR A 437 -10.06 12.91 -17.15
C TYR A 437 -10.40 12.39 -18.56
N ASP A 438 -10.76 13.29 -19.46
CA ASP A 438 -11.09 13.00 -20.86
C ASP A 438 -9.93 12.40 -21.70
N GLU A 439 -8.72 12.23 -21.14
CA GLU A 439 -7.54 11.73 -21.87
C GLU A 439 -7.00 10.36 -21.44
N LEU A 440 -7.47 9.77 -20.33
CA LEU A 440 -7.18 8.37 -20.05
C LEU A 440 -8.20 7.51 -20.79
N GLN A 441 -7.76 6.93 -21.91
CA GLN A 441 -8.49 5.93 -22.71
C GLN A 441 -9.35 5.05 -21.82
N GLU A 442 -10.62 4.85 -22.23
CA GLU A 442 -11.64 3.99 -21.62
C GLU A 442 -11.07 2.81 -20.80
N TYR A 443 -10.63 3.06 -19.57
CA TYR A 443 -10.18 2.00 -18.68
C TYR A 443 -11.45 1.38 -18.12
N VAL A 444 -11.92 0.34 -18.79
CA VAL A 444 -12.90 -0.57 -18.21
C VAL A 444 -12.13 -1.32 -17.13
N ASP A 445 -12.43 -1.02 -15.87
CA ASP A 445 -11.90 -1.79 -14.75
C ASP A 445 -12.20 -3.28 -15.04
N PRO A 446 -11.20 -4.15 -15.24
CA PRO A 446 -11.47 -5.56 -15.54
C PRO A 446 -12.21 -6.26 -14.38
N ARG A 447 -12.28 -5.62 -13.21
CA ARG A 447 -13.01 -6.06 -12.00
C ARG A 447 -14.49 -5.65 -12.01
N GLN A 448 -15.02 -5.24 -13.16
CA GLN A 448 -16.45 -5.00 -13.33
C GLN A 448 -17.22 -6.32 -13.28
N ALA A 449 -17.62 -6.75 -12.08
CA ALA A 449 -18.65 -7.79 -11.95
C ALA A 449 -19.91 -7.32 -12.67
N SER A 450 -20.49 -8.16 -13.54
CA SER A 450 -21.75 -7.78 -14.15
C SER A 450 -22.84 -7.75 -13.07
N GLN A 451 -23.69 -6.73 -13.16
CA GLN A 451 -24.83 -6.60 -12.27
C GLN A 451 -25.73 -7.84 -12.32
N GLU A 452 -25.82 -8.50 -13.48
CA GLU A 452 -26.62 -9.72 -13.65
C GLU A 452 -26.06 -10.88 -12.83
N ASP A 453 -24.73 -11.01 -12.75
CA ASP A 453 -24.09 -12.12 -12.04
C ASP A 453 -24.25 -11.97 -10.52
N VAL A 454 -24.06 -10.76 -9.97
CA VAL A 454 -24.34 -10.50 -8.54
C VAL A 454 -25.81 -10.75 -8.20
N MET A 455 -26.72 -10.45 -9.14
CA MET A 455 -28.15 -10.72 -9.00
C MET A 455 -28.49 -12.21 -9.12
N SER A 456 -27.56 -13.07 -9.53
CA SER A 456 -27.74 -14.52 -9.52
C SER A 456 -27.37 -15.17 -8.18
N LEU A 457 -26.56 -14.51 -7.35
CA LEU A 457 -26.04 -15.06 -6.10
C LEU A 457 -27.11 -15.41 -5.07
N THR A 458 -27.00 -16.58 -4.49
CA THR A 458 -27.83 -17.10 -3.40
C THR A 458 -27.31 -16.65 -2.03
N LYS A 459 -28.10 -16.88 -0.96
CA LYS A 459 -27.60 -16.68 0.41
C LYS A 459 -26.43 -17.60 0.71
N GLU A 460 -26.47 -18.82 0.17
CA GLU A 460 -25.44 -19.84 0.37
C GLU A 460 -24.10 -19.40 -0.23
N ASP A 461 -24.11 -18.76 -1.41
CA ASP A 461 -22.90 -18.20 -2.03
C ASP A 461 -22.26 -17.12 -1.14
N LEU A 462 -23.07 -16.19 -0.62
CA LEU A 462 -22.58 -15.15 0.30
C LEU A 462 -22.12 -15.71 1.65
N LYS A 463 -22.79 -16.75 2.17
CA LYS A 463 -22.38 -17.41 3.43
C LYS A 463 -21.07 -18.17 3.28
N ALA A 464 -20.77 -18.69 2.09
CA ALA A 464 -19.52 -19.41 1.80
C ALA A 464 -18.29 -18.52 1.90
N VAL A 465 -18.44 -17.20 1.71
CA VAL A 465 -17.35 -16.21 1.86
C VAL A 465 -17.33 -15.51 3.21
N CYS A 466 -18.23 -15.86 4.15
CA CYS A 466 -18.10 -15.42 5.53
C CYS A 466 -16.84 -16.07 6.14
N PRO A 467 -15.98 -15.32 6.87
CA PRO A 467 -14.78 -15.86 7.48
C PRO A 467 -15.09 -17.11 8.30
N ASP A 468 -14.38 -18.20 8.06
CA ASP A 468 -14.39 -19.35 8.97
C ASP A 468 -13.64 -18.93 10.22
N THR A 469 -14.37 -18.49 11.26
CA THR A 469 -13.78 -18.32 12.58
C THR A 469 -13.30 -19.68 13.05
N VAL A 470 -12.01 -19.95 12.92
CA VAL A 470 -11.33 -20.81 13.87
C VAL A 470 -11.30 -19.99 15.16
N SER A 471 -12.42 -19.99 15.89
CA SER A 471 -12.50 -19.42 17.23
C SER A 471 -11.47 -20.16 18.09
N ARG A 472 -10.23 -19.65 18.13
CA ARG A 472 -9.32 -19.96 19.22
C ARG A 472 -9.93 -19.27 20.42
N GLU A 473 -10.66 -20.02 21.24
CA GLU A 473 -10.90 -19.58 22.61
C GLU A 473 -9.52 -19.28 23.19
N ILE A 474 -9.22 -18.00 23.43
CA ILE A 474 -8.02 -17.58 24.13
C ILE A 474 -8.24 -17.98 25.60
N GLN A 475 -8.03 -19.25 25.89
CA GLN A 475 -7.84 -19.74 27.25
C GLN A 475 -6.33 -19.67 27.52
N ASP A 476 -5.97 -18.92 28.56
CA ASP A 476 -4.65 -18.80 29.17
C ASP A 476 -3.58 -17.95 28.44
N ILE A 477 -3.38 -16.72 28.94
CA ILE A 477 -2.14 -15.95 28.78
C ILE A 477 -1.25 -16.21 30.00
N GLU A 478 -0.15 -16.98 29.84
CA GLU A 478 1.10 -16.81 30.62
C GLU A 478 2.33 -17.50 29.96
N VAL A 479 3.52 -17.14 30.43
CA VAL A 479 4.87 -17.07 29.79
C VAL A 479 5.63 -18.41 29.53
N ILE A 480 6.32 -18.48 28.36
CA ILE A 480 7.47 -19.33 27.87
C ILE A 480 7.60 -20.81 28.29
N GLY A 481 7.60 -21.72 27.29
CA GLY A 481 8.32 -23.01 27.29
C GLY A 481 7.83 -24.06 26.27
N HIS A 482 8.73 -24.52 25.37
CA HIS A 482 8.61 -25.61 24.35
C HIS A 482 8.02 -26.96 24.86
N THR A 483 7.50 -27.95 24.10
CA THR A 483 7.69 -28.54 22.74
C THR A 483 6.47 -29.43 22.38
N GLY A 484 6.22 -29.74 21.08
CA GLY A 484 5.84 -31.11 20.65
C GLY A 484 4.75 -31.33 19.57
N GLU A 485 5.21 -31.76 18.38
CA GLU A 485 4.67 -32.76 17.41
C GLU A 485 3.40 -32.55 16.54
N ASN A 486 3.67 -32.32 15.24
CA ASN A 486 3.19 -32.91 13.98
C ASN A 486 1.78 -33.52 13.82
N THR A 487 1.11 -33.07 12.75
CA THR A 487 0.19 -33.88 11.94
C THR A 487 0.47 -33.68 10.44
N VAL A 488 0.48 -34.80 9.71
CA VAL A 488 0.73 -34.92 8.27
C VAL A 488 -0.58 -34.68 7.50
N LEU A 489 -0.56 -33.79 6.49
CA LEU A 489 -1.65 -33.65 5.51
C LEU A 489 -1.56 -34.78 4.49
N THR A 490 -2.71 -35.33 4.08
CA THR A 490 -2.79 -36.46 3.15
C THR A 490 -2.56 -36.03 1.70
N ASP A 491 -2.06 -36.94 0.86
CA ASP A 491 -1.79 -36.72 -0.58
C ASP A 491 -2.99 -36.18 -1.38
N GLU A 492 -4.22 -36.38 -0.89
CA GLU A 492 -5.46 -35.84 -1.47
C GLU A 492 -5.60 -34.30 -1.33
N GLN A 493 -4.88 -33.67 -0.40
CA GLN A 493 -4.85 -32.20 -0.22
C GLN A 493 -3.73 -31.52 -1.02
N VAL A 494 -2.85 -32.30 -1.66
CA VAL A 494 -1.75 -31.80 -2.51
C VAL A 494 -2.14 -31.78 -3.99
N VAL A 495 -3.16 -32.54 -4.40
CA VAL A 495 -3.49 -32.73 -5.82
C VAL A 495 -4.45 -31.66 -6.38
N ASP A 496 -5.26 -30.98 -5.55
CA ASP A 496 -6.20 -29.93 -6.02
C ASP A 496 -5.60 -28.51 -6.14
N ARG A 497 -4.27 -28.36 -6.01
CA ARG A 497 -3.56 -27.08 -6.25
C ARG A 497 -2.64 -27.09 -7.48
N THR A 498 -2.82 -28.05 -8.38
CA THR A 498 -2.04 -28.12 -9.63
C THR A 498 -2.75 -27.41 -10.79
N CYS A 499 -2.86 -26.08 -10.70
CA CYS A 499 -3.01 -25.22 -11.89
C CYS A 499 -1.79 -24.32 -11.99
N ALA A 500 -0.63 -24.93 -12.21
CA ALA A 500 0.58 -24.23 -12.63
C ALA A 500 0.86 -24.57 -14.10
N GLY A 501 0.78 -23.55 -14.96
CA GLY A 501 1.46 -23.56 -16.25
C GLY A 501 0.56 -23.30 -17.46
N CYS A 502 0.36 -22.03 -17.82
CA CYS A 502 0.12 -21.60 -19.19
C CYS A 502 0.64 -20.16 -19.40
N HIS A 503 1.96 -19.99 -19.46
CA HIS A 503 2.58 -18.80 -20.07
C HIS A 503 3.67 -19.23 -21.06
N GLU A 504 3.24 -19.57 -22.27
CA GLU A 504 3.98 -19.26 -23.49
C GLU A 504 2.96 -18.89 -24.58
N SER A 505 2.60 -17.61 -24.65
CA SER A 505 1.93 -17.08 -25.84
C SER A 505 2.87 -16.13 -26.55
N SER A 506 3.72 -16.70 -27.41
CA SER A 506 4.13 -15.97 -28.62
C SER A 506 2.90 -15.87 -29.51
N ASN A 507 2.50 -14.67 -29.92
CA ASN A 507 1.41 -14.49 -30.87
C ASN A 507 1.75 -15.16 -32.21
N VAL A 508 1.22 -16.36 -32.42
CA VAL A 508 1.30 -17.10 -33.68
C VAL A 508 -0.12 -17.26 -34.20
N THR A 509 -0.47 -16.50 -35.25
CA THR A 509 -1.75 -16.72 -35.94
C THR A 509 -1.54 -17.76 -37.03
N ALA A 510 -2.18 -18.92 -36.88
CA ALA A 510 -2.16 -19.95 -37.90
C ALA A 510 -3.07 -19.54 -39.07
N THR A 511 -2.52 -19.53 -40.29
CA THR A 511 -3.32 -19.54 -41.52
C THR A 511 -3.12 -20.86 -42.24
N THR A 512 -4.02 -21.19 -43.18
CA THR A 512 -4.07 -22.51 -43.85
C THR A 512 -2.82 -22.89 -44.65
N ASN A 513 -1.81 -22.01 -44.78
CA ASN A 513 -0.59 -22.27 -45.56
C ASN A 513 0.75 -21.95 -44.85
N GLY A 514 0.80 -21.84 -43.51
CA GLY A 514 2.05 -21.68 -42.74
C GLY A 514 2.16 -20.36 -41.96
N TYR A 515 3.21 -20.26 -41.12
CA TYR A 515 3.42 -19.17 -40.15
C TYR A 515 4.21 -18.00 -40.75
N GLU A 516 3.67 -16.78 -40.68
CA GLU A 516 4.41 -15.53 -40.93
C GLU A 516 4.60 -14.74 -39.63
N VAL A 517 5.82 -14.24 -39.40
CA VAL A 517 6.14 -13.24 -38.37
C VAL A 517 6.24 -11.89 -39.06
N SER A 518 5.29 -11.00 -38.78
CA SER A 518 5.26 -9.65 -39.36
C SER A 518 6.02 -8.66 -38.47
N SER A 519 7.06 -8.05 -39.02
CA SER A 519 7.72 -6.85 -38.49
C SER A 519 7.34 -5.64 -39.36
N SER A 520 6.90 -4.57 -38.69
CA SER A 520 6.83 -3.16 -39.13
C SER A 520 5.53 -2.57 -39.73
N ASN A 521 5.24 -1.39 -39.18
CA ASN A 521 4.62 -0.18 -39.71
C ASN A 521 3.14 0.14 -39.40
N ALA A 522 3.02 1.34 -38.83
CA ALA A 522 1.85 2.07 -38.34
C ALA A 522 0.83 2.46 -39.42
N PRO A 523 -0.34 2.95 -38.97
CA PRO A 523 -1.01 4.08 -39.58
C PRO A 523 -1.14 5.26 -38.60
N PHE A 524 -0.71 6.43 -39.06
CA PHE A 524 -0.99 7.74 -38.46
C PHE A 524 -2.48 8.07 -38.53
N VAL A 525 -3.02 8.65 -37.46
CA VAL A 525 -4.27 9.42 -37.46
C VAL A 525 -3.93 10.90 -37.27
N ASP A 526 -4.48 11.72 -38.16
CA ASP A 526 -4.35 13.18 -38.26
C ASP A 526 -5.29 13.84 -37.23
N PHE A 527 -4.77 14.61 -36.26
CA PHE A 527 -5.57 15.36 -35.28
C PHE A 527 -5.40 16.87 -35.49
N LYS A 528 -6.53 17.57 -35.65
CA LYS A 528 -6.61 19.03 -35.57
C LYS A 528 -6.85 19.46 -34.12
N ILE A 529 -5.84 20.06 -33.50
CA ILE A 529 -5.93 20.71 -32.18
C ILE A 529 -6.73 22.01 -32.31
N SER A 530 -7.72 22.21 -31.42
CA SER A 530 -8.61 23.38 -31.47
C SER A 530 -8.66 24.23 -30.20
N SER A 531 -7.95 23.90 -29.10
CA SER A 531 -7.76 24.88 -28.01
C SER A 531 -6.47 24.71 -27.16
N PRO A 532 -5.95 25.79 -26.53
CA PRO A 532 -4.68 25.80 -25.77
C PRO A 532 -4.68 25.13 -24.38
N GLU A 533 -5.82 24.65 -23.87
CA GLU A 533 -5.89 23.86 -22.63
C GLU A 533 -5.11 22.53 -22.75
N ASP A 534 -5.13 21.90 -23.94
CA ASP A 534 -4.41 20.65 -24.25
C ASP A 534 -2.87 20.81 -24.20
N ALA A 535 -2.36 22.04 -24.32
CA ALA A 535 -0.92 22.30 -24.20
C ALA A 535 -0.52 22.71 -22.77
N MET A 536 -1.45 22.82 -21.82
CA MET A 536 -1.17 23.31 -20.47
C MET A 536 -0.78 22.20 -19.47
N VAL A 537 -1.01 20.92 -19.79
CA VAL A 537 -0.51 19.75 -19.04
C VAL A 537 0.93 19.36 -19.44
N TRP A 538 1.44 19.87 -20.57
CA TRP A 538 2.89 19.98 -20.87
C TRP A 538 3.68 20.77 -19.81
N ARG A 539 2.98 21.30 -18.81
CA ARG A 539 3.50 21.80 -17.55
C ARG A 539 3.77 20.68 -16.54
N THR A 540 4.36 19.61 -17.03
CA THR A 540 5.48 18.80 -16.48
C THR A 540 6.65 19.69 -15.97
N ARG A 541 6.33 20.84 -15.37
CA ARG A 541 7.29 21.81 -14.89
C ARG A 541 7.89 21.31 -13.59
N ILE A 542 9.21 21.37 -13.57
CA ILE A 542 10.09 21.25 -12.40
C ILE A 542 10.51 19.80 -12.06
N PHE A 543 10.67 18.89 -13.03
CA PHE A 543 11.46 17.67 -12.78
C PHE A 543 13.00 17.88 -12.89
N SER A 544 13.45 18.93 -12.18
CA SER A 544 14.78 19.13 -11.56
C SER A 544 16.02 19.42 -12.45
N PRO A 545 17.15 19.94 -11.91
CA PRO A 545 17.45 21.37 -11.89
C PRO A 545 18.65 21.77 -12.76
N SER A 546 18.54 22.90 -13.47
CA SER A 546 19.68 23.72 -13.87
C SER A 546 19.33 25.21 -13.80
N SER A 547 20.10 25.90 -12.95
CA SER A 547 20.14 27.34 -12.66
C SER A 547 18.81 28.05 -12.31
N VAL A 548 18.76 28.55 -11.07
CA VAL A 548 17.67 29.34 -10.44
C VAL A 548 17.27 30.61 -11.23
N LYS A 549 17.98 30.96 -12.31
CA LYS A 549 17.65 32.14 -13.12
C LYS A 549 16.59 31.89 -14.20
N GLU A 550 16.25 30.65 -14.53
CA GLU A 550 15.35 30.33 -15.64
C GLU A 550 14.22 29.33 -15.29
N ALA A 551 14.17 28.83 -14.05
CA ALA A 551 13.08 27.99 -13.59
C ALA A 551 11.77 28.79 -13.46
N MET A 552 10.68 28.16 -13.88
CA MET A 552 9.37 28.78 -13.89
C MET A 552 8.86 29.01 -12.46
N PRO A 553 8.35 30.20 -12.12
CA PRO A 553 7.85 30.46 -10.77
C PRO A 553 6.62 29.58 -10.46
N PRO A 554 6.50 29.09 -9.21
CA PRO A 554 5.41 28.22 -8.83
C PRO A 554 4.09 29.00 -8.91
N ILE A 555 3.07 28.41 -9.56
CA ILE A 555 1.71 28.96 -9.49
C ILE A 555 1.24 28.70 -8.07
N THR A 556 1.10 29.75 -7.27
CA THR A 556 0.74 29.63 -5.85
C THR A 556 -0.43 30.52 -5.46
N GLU A 557 -0.91 31.34 -6.39
CA GLU A 557 -1.98 32.30 -6.14
C GLU A 557 -3.21 31.89 -6.96
N ASP A 558 -4.22 31.39 -6.26
CA ASP A 558 -5.61 31.48 -6.70
C ASP A 558 -5.98 32.98 -6.67
N LEU A 559 -5.96 33.62 -7.84
CA LEU A 559 -6.05 35.08 -7.93
C LEU A 559 -7.46 35.59 -7.65
N ASN A 560 -8.45 34.72 -7.71
CA ASN A 560 -9.85 35.06 -7.49
C ASN A 560 -10.35 34.57 -6.11
N ASN A 561 -9.58 33.71 -5.43
CA ASN A 561 -9.78 33.20 -4.08
C ASN A 561 -11.08 32.38 -3.93
N ASP A 562 -11.45 31.63 -4.97
CA ASP A 562 -12.57 30.67 -4.98
C ASP A 562 -12.19 29.26 -4.48
N GLY A 563 -10.91 29.05 -4.16
CA GLY A 563 -10.35 27.78 -3.70
C GLY A 563 -9.89 26.87 -4.83
N VAL A 564 -9.95 27.30 -6.10
CA VAL A 564 -9.63 26.49 -7.28
C VAL A 564 -8.76 27.30 -8.25
N ILE A 565 -7.55 26.81 -8.53
CA ILE A 565 -6.71 27.39 -9.58
C ILE A 565 -7.32 27.00 -10.94
N ASN A 566 -7.99 27.94 -11.61
CA ASN A 566 -8.60 27.70 -12.91
C ASN A 566 -7.70 28.18 -14.07
N LYS A 567 -8.16 27.93 -15.31
CA LYS A 567 -7.40 28.31 -16.52
C LYS A 567 -7.03 29.80 -16.56
N LEU A 568 -7.90 30.68 -16.08
CA LEU A 568 -7.63 32.12 -16.06
C LEU A 568 -6.51 32.46 -15.08
N ASP A 569 -6.47 31.82 -13.92
CA ASP A 569 -5.39 31.99 -12.93
C ASP A 569 -4.05 31.51 -13.48
N ILE A 570 -4.04 30.39 -14.20
CA ILE A 570 -2.84 29.85 -14.82
C ILE A 570 -2.32 30.77 -15.94
N GLN A 571 -3.21 31.25 -16.81
CA GLN A 571 -2.86 32.16 -17.90
C GLN A 571 -2.35 33.50 -17.35
N ALA A 572 -3.00 34.05 -16.33
CA ALA A 572 -2.58 35.27 -15.65
C ALA A 572 -1.19 35.12 -15.02
N ASN A 573 -0.89 33.97 -14.41
CA ASN A 573 0.45 33.67 -13.88
C ASN A 573 1.51 33.53 -14.99
N ILE A 574 1.17 32.93 -16.15
CA ILE A 574 2.08 32.87 -17.31
C ILE A 574 2.37 34.28 -17.83
N ASP A 575 1.35 35.13 -17.98
CA ASP A 575 1.50 36.50 -18.46
C ASP A 575 2.25 37.41 -17.47
N LYS A 576 2.13 37.15 -16.16
CA LYS A 576 2.89 37.83 -15.10
C LYS A 576 4.38 37.52 -15.14
N HIS A 577 4.76 36.32 -15.60
CA HIS A 577 6.13 35.81 -15.45
C HIS A 577 6.90 35.60 -16.76
N PHE A 578 6.23 35.63 -17.92
CA PHE A 578 6.85 35.44 -19.23
C PHE A 578 6.47 36.57 -20.19
N THR A 579 7.46 37.13 -20.89
CA THR A 579 7.17 38.06 -21.97
C THR A 579 6.52 37.33 -23.15
N LYS A 580 5.75 38.04 -23.99
CA LYS A 580 5.13 37.46 -25.19
C LYS A 580 6.14 36.81 -26.15
N GLU A 581 7.38 37.29 -26.16
CA GLU A 581 8.47 36.71 -26.95
C GLU A 581 9.00 35.41 -26.37
N GLN A 582 9.13 35.32 -25.03
CA GLN A 582 9.48 34.06 -24.37
C GLN A 582 8.38 33.00 -24.56
N GLN A 583 7.12 33.39 -24.44
CA GLN A 583 5.98 32.50 -24.70
C GLN A 583 5.98 31.98 -26.15
N ARG A 584 6.22 32.87 -27.14
CA ARG A 584 6.30 32.50 -28.56
C ARG A 584 7.47 31.57 -28.83
N SER A 585 8.66 31.86 -28.29
CA SER A 585 9.84 31.03 -28.46
C SER A 585 9.66 29.63 -27.86
N LEU A 586 9.03 29.53 -26.68
CA LEU A 586 8.71 28.24 -26.06
C LEU A 586 7.74 27.44 -26.94
N LYS A 587 6.71 28.09 -27.45
CA LYS A 587 5.73 27.48 -28.37
C LYS A 587 6.36 26.97 -29.65
N GLU A 588 7.25 27.74 -30.27
CA GLU A 588 7.97 27.34 -31.49
C GLU A 588 8.92 26.15 -31.25
N LYS A 589 9.59 26.09 -30.09
CA LYS A 589 10.44 24.94 -29.73
C LYS A 589 9.63 23.67 -29.51
N LEU A 590 8.47 23.78 -28.85
CA LEU A 590 7.54 22.66 -28.64
C LEU A 590 7.03 22.11 -29.97
N LEU A 591 6.58 22.99 -30.87
CA LEU A 591 6.12 22.61 -32.22
C LEU A 591 7.19 21.84 -33.02
N LYS A 592 8.46 22.24 -32.91
CA LYS A 592 9.56 21.52 -33.57
C LYS A 592 9.79 20.12 -32.98
N VAL A 593 9.56 19.95 -31.69
CA VAL A 593 9.70 18.65 -31.01
C VAL A 593 8.52 17.75 -31.37
N GLU A 594 7.30 18.28 -31.38
CA GLU A 594 6.08 17.57 -31.80
C GLU A 594 6.16 17.10 -33.25
N ASN A 595 6.71 17.92 -34.14
CA ASN A 595 6.91 17.56 -35.54
C ASN A 595 8.10 16.60 -35.77
N GLY A 596 8.82 16.20 -34.71
CA GLY A 596 10.04 15.38 -34.82
C GLY A 596 11.22 16.08 -35.50
N GLU A 597 11.16 17.41 -35.64
CA GLU A 597 12.20 18.24 -36.27
C GLU A 597 13.36 18.55 -35.30
N ALA A 598 13.15 18.35 -34.00
CA ALA A 598 14.16 18.51 -32.96
C ALA A 598 13.98 17.50 -31.84
N THR A 599 15.08 16.98 -31.31
CA THR A 599 15.12 16.24 -30.03
C THR A 599 15.38 17.22 -28.89
N TRP A 600 14.66 17.08 -27.77
CA TRP A 600 14.85 17.96 -26.60
C TRP A 600 16.23 17.70 -25.97
N ASP A 601 17.10 18.72 -25.97
CA ASP A 601 18.38 18.71 -25.26
C ASP A 601 18.16 19.32 -23.87
N ASN A 602 18.56 18.61 -22.81
CA ASN A 602 18.31 18.97 -21.41
C ASN A 602 19.30 20.03 -20.85
N ASN A 603 20.08 20.68 -21.72
CA ASN A 603 21.05 21.71 -21.35
C ASN A 603 20.48 23.13 -21.34
#